data_AF-A0A132MLW5-F1
#
_entry.id   AF-A0A132MLW5-F1
#
_cell.length_a   1.000
_cell.length_b   1.000
_cell.length_c   1.000
_cell.angle_alpha   90.00
_cell.angle_beta   90.00
_cell.angle_gamma   90.00
#
_symmetry.space_group_name_H-M   'P 1'
#
loop_
_entity.id
_entity.type
_entity.pdbx_description
1 polymer ?
#
loop_
_entity_poly.entity_id
_entity_poly.type
_entity_poly.pdbx_seq_one_letter_code
_entity_poly.pdbx_strand_id
1 'polypeptide(L)'
;MTARRQARPEPARRRRPAERSTERHAAALRAIADFGFWIQNADTKAGLLGVLLGALVAALVSQGDLIREVAARPGTRAWPAWVLLACHLLTLAGAFAELVRSQLPRLRPSGESAYAFPWVAAQDLDTLLTPGRAAGRHAWRHARLLARIAREKFRCIRRALWWTAAAVPLFVAWSLTAVLLSR
;
A
#
# COMPACT_ATOMS: atom_id res chain seq x y z
N MET A 1 -51.81 39.68 9.16
CA MET A 1 -51.01 39.54 7.92
C MET A 1 -49.66 40.20 8.15
N THR A 2 -48.66 39.44 8.59
CA THR A 2 -47.34 39.92 9.02
C THR A 2 -46.36 39.71 7.87
N ALA A 3 -45.93 40.79 7.23
CA ALA A 3 -45.01 40.77 6.10
C ALA A 3 -43.60 40.33 6.57
N ARG A 4 -43.25 39.09 6.24
CA ARG A 4 -41.93 38.49 6.51
C ARG A 4 -40.89 39.16 5.62
N ARG A 5 -40.20 40.16 6.15
CA ARG A 5 -39.10 40.90 5.51
C ARG A 5 -37.99 39.91 5.15
N GLN A 6 -37.96 39.45 3.89
CA GLN A 6 -36.89 38.60 3.36
C GLN A 6 -35.57 39.38 3.45
N ALA A 7 -34.72 38.96 4.38
CA ALA A 7 -33.37 39.49 4.52
C ALA A 7 -32.64 39.28 3.18
N ARG A 8 -32.26 40.39 2.55
CA ARG A 8 -31.48 40.42 1.32
C ARG A 8 -30.20 39.61 1.56
N PRO A 9 -29.90 38.56 0.77
CA PRO A 9 -28.69 37.78 0.95
C PRO A 9 -27.49 38.72 0.89
N GLU A 10 -26.74 38.78 1.98
CA GLU A 10 -25.54 39.60 2.11
C GLU A 10 -24.60 39.26 0.93
N PRO A 11 -24.19 40.26 0.13
CA PRO A 11 -23.39 40.00 -1.07
C PRO A 11 -22.13 39.26 -0.64
N ALA A 12 -21.96 38.03 -1.13
CA ALA A 12 -20.88 37.11 -0.78
C ALA A 12 -19.56 37.88 -0.68
N ARG A 13 -19.18 38.21 0.56
CA ARG A 13 -18.00 39.01 0.89
C ARG A 13 -16.83 38.33 0.17
N ARG A 14 -16.29 38.98 -0.86
CA ARG A 14 -15.12 38.47 -1.59
C ARG A 14 -13.98 38.33 -0.56
N ARG A 15 -13.84 37.12 0.01
CA ARG A 15 -12.73 36.79 0.93
C ARG A 15 -11.43 37.28 0.33
N ARG A 16 -10.63 37.98 1.14
CA ARG A 16 -9.40 38.61 0.67
C ARG A 16 -8.48 37.53 0.09
N PRO A 17 -7.72 37.81 -0.99
CA PRO A 17 -6.83 36.83 -1.60
C PRO A 17 -5.87 36.14 -0.62
N ALA A 18 -5.44 36.87 0.44
CA ALA A 18 -4.60 36.34 1.51
C ALA A 18 -5.29 35.23 2.33
N GLU A 19 -6.54 35.43 2.77
CA GLU A 19 -7.30 34.44 3.54
C GLU A 19 -7.47 33.13 2.76
N ARG A 20 -7.80 33.24 1.46
CA ARG A 20 -7.93 32.08 0.56
C ARG A 20 -6.60 31.33 0.40
N SER A 21 -5.47 32.02 0.44
CA SER A 21 -4.15 31.41 0.31
C SER A 21 -3.77 30.61 1.56
N THR A 22 -4.06 31.15 2.76
CA THR A 22 -3.85 30.48 4.04
C THR A 22 -4.72 29.24 4.17
N GLU A 23 -6.01 29.33 3.81
CA GLU A 23 -6.93 28.19 3.83
C GLU A 23 -6.48 27.06 2.88
N ARG A 24 -6.04 27.42 1.66
CA ARG A 24 -5.53 26.44 0.68
C ARG A 24 -4.24 25.77 1.16
N HIS A 25 -3.39 26.50 1.86
CA HIS A 25 -2.16 25.96 2.43
C HIS A 25 -2.47 25.02 3.60
N ALA A 26 -3.34 25.41 4.52
CA ALA A 26 -3.81 24.56 5.62
C ALA A 26 -4.48 23.27 5.11
N ALA A 27 -5.30 23.37 4.06
CA ALA A 27 -5.89 22.20 3.41
C ALA A 27 -4.83 21.26 2.80
N ALA A 28 -3.76 21.81 2.20
CA ALA A 28 -2.66 21.01 1.67
C ALA A 28 -1.90 20.27 2.78
N LEU A 29 -1.62 20.95 3.90
CA LEU A 29 -0.96 20.33 5.06
C LEU A 29 -1.80 19.21 5.67
N ARG A 30 -3.12 19.41 5.78
CA ARG A 30 -4.04 18.35 6.22
C ARG A 30 -4.01 17.15 5.28
N ALA A 31 -4.07 17.39 3.96
CA ALA A 31 -3.98 16.31 2.97
C ALA A 31 -2.64 15.55 3.05
N ILE A 32 -1.52 16.25 3.31
CA ILE A 32 -0.21 15.62 3.54
C ILE A 32 -0.27 14.68 4.75
N ALA A 33 -0.81 15.15 5.88
CA ALA A 33 -0.96 14.35 7.10
C ALA A 33 -1.85 13.11 6.85
N ASP A 34 -3.01 13.30 6.19
CA ASP A 34 -3.92 12.22 5.85
C ASP A 34 -3.23 11.16 4.99
N PHE A 35 -2.52 11.56 3.92
CA PHE A 35 -1.80 10.61 3.08
C PHE A 35 -0.65 9.91 3.80
N GLY A 36 0.02 10.59 4.73
CA GLY A 36 1.00 9.97 5.63
C GLY A 36 0.38 8.82 6.43
N PHE A 37 -0.79 9.06 7.04
CA PHE A 37 -1.55 8.02 7.75
C PHE A 37 -1.98 6.87 6.85
N TRP A 38 -2.44 7.16 5.62
CA TRP A 38 -2.79 6.12 4.65
C TRP A 38 -1.60 5.24 4.25
N ILE A 39 -0.41 5.82 4.10
CA ILE A 39 0.82 5.08 3.81
C ILE A 39 1.19 4.18 4.99
N GLN A 40 1.16 4.69 6.22
CA GLN A 40 1.42 3.89 7.43
C GLN A 40 0.46 2.70 7.54
N ASN A 41 -0.84 2.92 7.30
CA ASN A 41 -1.82 1.83 7.27
C ASN A 41 -1.55 0.79 6.18
N ALA A 42 -1.06 1.23 5.02
CA ALA A 42 -0.65 0.32 3.95
C ALA A 42 0.56 -0.52 4.40
N ASP A 43 1.53 0.08 5.08
CA ASP A 43 2.72 -0.61 5.57
C ASP A 43 2.40 -1.62 6.67
N THR A 44 1.49 -1.29 7.60
CA THR A 44 0.97 -2.26 8.59
C THR A 44 0.31 -3.45 7.92
N LYS A 45 -0.54 -3.22 6.90
CA LYS A 45 -1.21 -4.31 6.16
C LYS A 45 -0.20 -5.16 5.38
N ALA A 46 0.81 -4.54 4.79
CA ALA A 46 1.90 -5.26 4.14
C ALA A 46 2.68 -6.13 5.14
N GLY A 47 2.97 -5.62 6.33
CA GLY A 47 3.60 -6.38 7.41
C GLY A 47 2.78 -7.61 7.83
N LEU A 48 1.48 -7.44 8.08
CA LEU A 48 0.57 -8.55 8.40
C LEU A 48 0.52 -9.59 7.28
N LEU A 49 0.49 -9.16 6.02
CA LEU A 49 0.52 -10.07 4.88
C LEU A 49 1.86 -10.81 4.79
N GLY A 50 2.98 -10.14 5.11
CA GLY A 50 4.29 -10.76 5.20
C GLY A 50 4.36 -11.86 6.25
N VAL A 51 3.77 -11.65 7.43
CA VAL A 51 3.66 -12.68 8.48
C VAL A 51 2.88 -13.89 7.97
N LEU A 52 1.73 -13.68 7.33
CA LEU A 52 0.92 -14.75 6.77
C LEU A 52 1.67 -15.55 5.70
N LEU A 53 2.38 -14.87 4.78
CA LEU A 53 3.20 -15.52 3.76
C LEU A 53 4.36 -16.32 4.39
N GLY A 54 5.00 -15.78 5.42
CA GLY A 54 6.03 -16.49 6.18
C GLY A 54 5.48 -17.77 6.83
N ALA A 55 4.27 -17.71 7.39
CA ALA A 55 3.61 -18.89 7.95
C ALA A 55 3.31 -19.97 6.88
N LEU A 56 2.86 -19.56 5.68
CA LEU A 56 2.65 -20.50 4.56
C LEU A 56 3.96 -21.16 4.11
N VAL A 57 5.05 -20.40 4.01
CA VAL A 57 6.38 -20.95 3.70
C VAL A 57 6.81 -21.96 4.76
N ALA A 58 6.68 -21.61 6.06
CA ALA A 58 7.04 -22.51 7.15
C ALA A 58 6.21 -23.80 7.13
N ALA A 59 4.90 -23.70 6.86
CA ALA A 59 4.00 -24.85 6.73
C ALA A 59 4.35 -25.73 5.52
N LEU A 60 4.81 -25.16 4.41
CA LEU A 60 5.28 -25.94 3.27
C LEU A 60 6.61 -26.65 3.58
N VAL A 61 7.54 -25.97 4.25
CA VAL A 61 8.83 -26.56 4.65
C VAL A 61 8.63 -27.72 5.62
N SER A 62 7.67 -27.64 6.54
CA SER A 62 7.38 -28.75 7.46
C SER A 62 6.78 -29.99 6.78
N GLN A 63 6.30 -29.87 5.55
CA GLN A 63 5.83 -31.00 4.72
C GLN A 63 6.96 -31.69 3.94
N GLY A 64 8.22 -31.43 4.27
CA GLY A 64 9.38 -31.97 3.54
C GLY A 64 9.43 -33.49 3.40
N ASP A 65 8.98 -34.24 4.41
CA ASP A 65 8.88 -35.70 4.33
C ASP A 65 7.76 -36.14 3.38
N LEU A 66 6.59 -35.50 3.45
CA LEU A 66 5.46 -35.78 2.57
C LEU A 66 5.78 -35.50 1.09
N ILE A 67 6.52 -34.43 0.81
CA ILE A 67 7.03 -34.12 -0.54
C ILE A 67 7.94 -35.26 -1.03
N ARG A 68 8.84 -35.76 -0.18
CA ARG A 68 9.74 -36.88 -0.51
C ARG A 68 8.97 -38.17 -0.75
N GLU A 69 7.95 -38.47 0.05
CA GLU A 69 7.07 -39.63 -0.14
C GLU A 69 6.33 -39.57 -1.48
N VAL A 70 5.72 -38.42 -1.81
CA VAL A 70 5.03 -38.24 -3.09
C VAL A 70 6.02 -38.33 -4.27
N ALA A 71 7.24 -37.85 -4.12
CA ALA A 71 8.30 -37.96 -5.14
C ALA A 71 8.78 -39.39 -5.37
N ALA A 72 8.80 -40.22 -4.33
CA ALA A 72 9.21 -41.62 -4.44
C ALA A 72 8.19 -42.50 -5.16
N ARG A 73 6.96 -42.01 -5.39
CA ARG A 73 5.89 -42.81 -6.00
C ARG A 73 6.03 -42.90 -7.52
N PRO A 74 6.18 -44.11 -8.08
CA PRO A 74 6.22 -44.29 -9.52
C PRO A 74 4.83 -44.10 -10.14
N GLY A 75 4.78 -43.41 -11.28
CA GLY A 75 3.60 -43.32 -12.15
C GLY A 75 2.86 -41.98 -12.17
N THR A 76 1.87 -41.88 -13.04
CA THR A 76 1.13 -40.63 -13.35
C THR A 76 0.15 -40.20 -12.26
N ARG A 77 -0.12 -41.05 -11.25
CA ARG A 77 -1.09 -40.76 -10.17
C ARG A 77 -0.67 -39.60 -9.26
N ALA A 78 0.63 -39.29 -9.18
CA ALA A 78 1.14 -38.16 -8.40
C ALA A 78 1.03 -36.81 -9.13
N TRP A 79 0.72 -36.80 -10.44
CA TRP A 79 0.68 -35.58 -11.25
C TRP A 79 -0.24 -34.48 -10.71
N PRO A 80 -1.48 -34.77 -10.26
CA PRO A 80 -2.36 -33.72 -9.71
C PRO A 80 -1.75 -33.03 -8.49
N ALA A 81 -1.04 -33.78 -7.64
CA ALA A 81 -0.36 -33.23 -6.47
C ALA A 81 0.75 -32.25 -6.92
N TRP A 82 1.62 -32.66 -7.84
CA TRP A 82 2.69 -31.79 -8.36
C TRP A 82 2.16 -30.52 -9.02
N VAL A 83 1.05 -30.61 -9.77
CA VAL A 83 0.40 -29.43 -10.36
C VAL A 83 -0.10 -28.48 -9.27
N LEU A 84 -0.76 -29.00 -8.22
CA LEU A 84 -1.23 -28.18 -7.10
C LEU A 84 -0.07 -27.51 -6.36
N LEU A 85 1.02 -28.23 -6.11
CA LEU A 85 2.23 -27.68 -5.50
C LEU A 85 2.85 -26.58 -6.36
N ALA A 86 2.99 -26.82 -7.67
CA ALA A 86 3.52 -25.82 -8.60
C ALA A 86 2.64 -24.55 -8.63
N CYS A 87 1.32 -24.70 -8.69
CA CYS A 87 0.38 -23.60 -8.60
C CYS A 87 0.50 -22.84 -7.27
N HIS A 88 0.64 -23.55 -6.15
CA HIS A 88 0.89 -22.94 -4.84
C HIS A 88 2.19 -22.12 -4.84
N LEU A 89 3.28 -22.67 -5.34
CA LEU A 89 4.57 -21.97 -5.43
C LEU A 89 4.49 -20.72 -6.32
N LEU A 90 3.80 -20.80 -7.46
CA LEU A 90 3.60 -19.66 -8.37
C LEU A 90 2.78 -18.55 -7.70
N THR A 91 1.68 -18.90 -7.04
CA THR A 91 0.85 -17.92 -6.33
C THR A 91 1.60 -17.30 -5.15
N LEU A 92 2.39 -18.08 -4.42
CA LEU A 92 3.24 -17.60 -3.33
C LEU A 92 4.32 -16.63 -3.84
N ALA A 93 5.00 -16.98 -4.93
CA ALA A 93 5.99 -16.11 -5.58
C ALA A 93 5.35 -14.81 -6.09
N GLY A 94 4.15 -14.88 -6.67
CA GLY A 94 3.37 -13.71 -7.08
C GLY A 94 3.01 -12.79 -5.91
N ALA A 95 2.62 -13.37 -4.76
CA ALA A 95 2.35 -12.62 -3.55
C ALA A 95 3.60 -11.89 -3.02
N PHE A 96 4.73 -12.59 -2.91
CA PHE A 96 6.01 -11.99 -2.50
C PHE A 96 6.45 -10.89 -3.45
N ALA A 97 6.36 -11.10 -4.77
CA ALA A 97 6.73 -10.11 -5.75
C ALA A 97 5.92 -8.82 -5.61
N GLU A 98 4.60 -8.92 -5.44
CA GLU A 98 3.73 -7.74 -5.21
C GLU A 98 3.98 -7.09 -3.85
N LEU A 99 4.30 -7.88 -2.81
CA LEU A 99 4.66 -7.34 -1.49
C LEU A 99 5.97 -6.55 -1.56
N VAL A 100 7.03 -7.10 -2.15
CA VAL A 100 8.31 -6.39 -2.37
C VAL A 100 8.08 -5.14 -3.22
N ARG A 101 7.28 -5.25 -4.29
CA ARG A 101 6.91 -4.12 -5.14
C ARG A 101 6.22 -2.99 -4.38
N SER A 102 5.45 -3.30 -3.34
CA SER A 102 4.80 -2.31 -2.47
C SER A 102 5.80 -1.54 -1.58
N GLN A 103 6.96 -2.14 -1.28
CA GLN A 103 7.99 -1.57 -0.42
C GLN A 103 9.07 -0.82 -1.20
N LEU A 104 9.23 -1.10 -2.50
CA LEU A 104 10.23 -0.42 -3.32
C LEU A 104 9.97 1.10 -3.36
N PRO A 105 10.99 1.95 -3.13
CA PRO A 105 10.86 3.40 -3.20
C PRO A 105 10.68 3.83 -4.66
N ARG A 106 9.43 4.02 -5.10
CA ARG A 106 9.08 4.21 -6.52
C ARG A 106 9.13 5.65 -7.03
N LEU A 107 9.69 6.60 -6.28
CA LEU A 107 9.69 7.99 -6.70
C LEU A 107 11.08 8.60 -6.51
N ARG A 108 11.77 8.81 -7.63
CA ARG A 108 12.82 9.82 -7.68
C ARG A 108 12.09 11.16 -7.47
N PRO A 109 12.37 11.91 -6.40
CA PRO A 109 11.76 13.22 -6.22
C PRO A 109 12.12 14.08 -7.44
N SER A 110 11.11 14.45 -8.22
CA SER A 110 11.27 15.37 -9.34
C SER A 110 11.37 16.79 -8.78
N GLY A 111 12.53 17.11 -8.20
CA GLY A 111 12.86 18.42 -7.64
C GLY A 111 12.96 18.49 -6.13
N GLU A 112 13.61 19.55 -5.65
CA GLU A 112 13.71 19.90 -4.24
C GLU A 112 12.32 20.21 -3.68
N SER A 113 11.90 19.44 -2.67
CA SER A 113 10.68 19.69 -1.93
C SER A 113 11.06 20.34 -0.61
N ALA A 114 10.60 21.57 -0.40
CA ALA A 114 10.79 22.30 0.86
C ALA A 114 10.23 21.58 2.11
N TYR A 115 9.44 20.52 1.90
CA TYR A 115 8.83 19.69 2.94
C TYR A 115 9.42 18.28 3.04
N ALA A 116 10.44 17.95 2.24
CA ALA A 116 11.03 16.60 2.24
C ALA A 116 12.28 16.53 3.12
N PHE A 117 12.49 15.39 3.77
CA PHE A 117 13.77 15.01 4.32
C PHE A 117 14.71 14.54 3.19
N PRO A 118 16.02 14.85 3.19
CA PRO A 118 16.76 15.58 4.23
C PRO A 118 16.74 17.11 4.09
N TRP A 119 16.11 17.68 3.06
CA TRP A 119 16.16 19.12 2.80
C TRP A 119 15.75 19.96 4.01
N VAL A 120 14.63 19.63 4.66
CA VAL A 120 14.15 20.34 5.88
C VAL A 120 15.18 20.31 7.00
N ALA A 121 15.91 19.20 7.15
CA ALA A 121 16.93 19.05 8.19
C ALA A 121 18.23 19.81 7.87
N ALA A 122 18.43 20.20 6.60
CA ALA A 122 19.61 20.91 6.14
C ALA A 122 19.43 22.44 6.07
N GLN A 123 18.21 22.95 6.27
CA GLN A 123 17.94 24.39 6.22
C GLN A 123 17.92 25.03 7.61
N ASP A 124 18.30 26.30 7.67
CA ASP A 124 18.20 27.12 8.89
C ASP A 124 16.73 27.49 9.20
N LEU A 125 16.43 27.72 10.48
CA LEU A 125 15.10 28.03 10.98
C LEU A 125 14.53 29.30 10.31
N ASP A 126 15.36 30.33 10.12
CA ASP A 126 14.94 31.57 9.44
C ASP A 126 14.50 31.33 7.99
N THR A 127 15.16 30.39 7.31
CA THR A 127 14.79 29.97 5.95
C THR A 127 13.48 29.21 5.93
N LEU A 128 13.22 28.38 6.95
CA LEU A 128 11.98 27.62 7.09
C LEU A 128 10.79 28.51 7.48
N LEU A 129 11.01 29.54 8.29
CA LEU A 129 9.98 30.47 8.76
C LEU A 129 9.58 31.50 7.71
N THR A 130 10.44 31.77 6.72
CA THR A 130 10.15 32.75 5.66
C THR A 130 9.10 32.20 4.67
N PRO A 131 7.87 32.75 4.60
CA PRO A 131 6.82 32.19 3.76
C PRO A 131 7.13 32.43 2.27
N GLY A 132 7.59 31.40 1.58
CA GLY A 132 7.78 31.47 0.14
C GLY A 132 6.45 31.67 -0.59
N ARG A 133 6.39 32.57 -1.58
CA ARG A 133 5.21 32.78 -2.45
C ARG A 133 4.72 31.51 -3.17
N ALA A 134 5.55 30.47 -3.19
CA ALA A 134 5.26 29.16 -3.77
C ALA A 134 4.87 28.07 -2.75
N ALA A 135 4.87 28.35 -1.44
CA ALA A 135 4.70 27.35 -0.37
C ALA A 135 3.44 26.48 -0.56
N GLY A 136 2.30 27.10 -0.90
CA GLY A 136 1.06 26.38 -1.20
C GLY A 136 1.16 25.46 -2.42
N ARG A 137 1.86 25.89 -3.48
CA ARG A 137 2.09 25.03 -4.67
C ARG A 137 3.01 23.85 -4.34
N HIS A 138 4.06 24.07 -3.56
CA HIS A 138 4.95 23.00 -3.11
C HIS A 138 4.21 21.99 -2.23
N ALA A 139 3.36 22.47 -1.31
CA ALA A 139 2.55 21.60 -0.44
C ALA A 139 1.58 20.71 -1.24
N TRP A 140 0.87 21.27 -2.23
CA TRP A 140 -0.01 20.47 -3.09
C TRP A 140 0.75 19.50 -4.01
N ARG A 141 1.94 19.86 -4.49
CA ARG A 141 2.81 18.92 -5.23
C ARG A 141 3.20 17.74 -4.34
N HIS A 142 3.56 18.01 -3.08
CA HIS A 142 3.91 16.99 -2.11
C HIS A 142 2.70 16.11 -1.74
N ALA A 143 1.54 16.70 -1.46
CA ALA A 143 0.29 15.97 -1.23
C ALA A 143 -0.04 15.03 -2.42
N ARG A 144 0.07 15.53 -3.66
CA ARG A 144 -0.14 14.72 -4.88
C ARG A 144 0.86 13.57 -5.00
N LEU A 145 2.11 13.80 -4.61
CA LEU A 145 3.15 12.77 -4.59
C LEU A 145 2.81 11.66 -3.59
N LEU A 146 2.47 12.02 -2.35
CA LEU A 146 2.06 11.08 -1.31
C LEU A 146 0.79 10.30 -1.70
N ALA A 147 -0.20 10.98 -2.29
CA ALA A 147 -1.40 10.32 -2.81
C ALA A 147 -1.08 9.26 -3.88
N ARG A 148 -0.11 9.54 -4.76
CA ARG A 148 0.36 8.57 -5.77
C ARG A 148 1.08 7.38 -5.12
N ILE A 149 1.92 7.62 -4.10
CA ILE A 149 2.56 6.55 -3.31
C ILE A 149 1.50 5.66 -2.68
N ALA A 150 0.57 6.26 -1.94
CA ALA A 150 -0.48 5.54 -1.25
C ALA A 150 -1.29 4.68 -2.23
N ARG A 151 -1.76 5.27 -3.33
CA ARG A 151 -2.52 4.55 -4.37
C ARG A 151 -1.74 3.35 -4.93
N GLU A 152 -0.45 3.51 -5.19
CA GLU A 152 0.37 2.43 -5.73
C GLU A 152 0.62 1.33 -4.70
N LYS A 153 0.93 1.68 -3.45
CA LYS A 153 1.05 0.72 -2.34
C LYS A 153 -0.23 -0.11 -2.19
N PHE A 154 -1.39 0.53 -2.13
CA PHE A 154 -2.67 -0.17 -2.04
C PHE A 154 -2.96 -1.06 -3.25
N ARG A 155 -2.54 -0.66 -4.46
CA ARG A 155 -2.69 -1.48 -5.67
C ARG A 155 -1.87 -2.76 -5.58
N CYS A 156 -0.62 -2.68 -5.15
CA CYS A 156 0.25 -3.85 -4.93
C CYS A 156 -0.26 -4.72 -3.79
N ILE A 157 -0.64 -4.14 -2.64
CA ILE A 157 -1.20 -4.88 -1.50
C ILE A 157 -2.45 -5.64 -1.90
N ARG A 158 -3.36 -5.02 -2.68
CA ARG A 158 -4.57 -5.70 -3.16
C ARG A 158 -4.23 -6.88 -4.06
N ARG A 159 -3.23 -6.76 -4.94
CA ARG A 159 -2.77 -7.88 -5.78
C ARG A 159 -2.12 -8.99 -4.95
N ALA A 160 -1.27 -8.62 -3.99
CA ALA A 160 -0.65 -9.56 -3.07
C ALA A 160 -1.69 -10.33 -2.25
N LEU A 161 -2.78 -9.65 -1.83
CA LEU A 161 -3.91 -10.28 -1.15
C LEU A 161 -4.61 -11.30 -2.04
N TRP A 162 -4.88 -10.99 -3.31
CA TRP A 162 -5.46 -11.94 -4.26
C TRP A 162 -4.57 -13.17 -4.47
N TRP A 163 -3.27 -12.98 -4.62
CA TRP A 163 -2.31 -14.07 -4.73
C TRP A 163 -2.29 -14.94 -3.46
N THR A 164 -2.30 -14.32 -2.29
CA THR A 164 -2.33 -15.03 -1.00
C THR A 164 -3.64 -15.80 -0.81
N ALA A 165 -4.77 -15.20 -1.17
CA ALA A 165 -6.08 -15.83 -1.11
C ALA A 165 -6.17 -17.05 -2.03
N ALA A 166 -5.45 -17.08 -3.16
CA ALA A 166 -5.33 -18.26 -4.01
C ALA A 166 -4.31 -19.29 -3.48
N ALA A 167 -3.22 -18.84 -2.86
CA ALA A 167 -2.17 -19.72 -2.35
C ALA A 167 -2.67 -20.64 -1.22
N VAL A 168 -3.53 -20.14 -0.33
CA VAL A 168 -4.08 -20.90 0.80
C VAL A 168 -4.87 -22.15 0.36
N PRO A 169 -5.93 -22.07 -0.47
CA PRO A 169 -6.66 -23.27 -0.89
C PRO A 169 -5.80 -24.21 -1.74
N LEU A 170 -4.85 -23.70 -2.54
CA LEU A 170 -3.91 -24.54 -3.27
C LEU A 170 -3.00 -25.34 -2.33
N PHE A 171 -2.52 -24.72 -1.25
CA PHE A 171 -1.75 -25.39 -0.20
C PHE A 171 -2.56 -26.51 0.47
N VAL A 172 -3.82 -26.22 0.84
CA VAL A 172 -4.71 -27.21 1.45
C VAL A 172 -5.00 -28.36 0.48
N ALA A 173 -5.31 -28.06 -0.78
CA ALA A 173 -5.59 -29.07 -1.80
C ALA A 173 -4.37 -29.96 -2.09
N TRP A 174 -3.18 -29.35 -2.19
CA TRP A 174 -1.90 -30.09 -2.25
C TRP A 174 -1.77 -31.02 -1.05
N SER A 175 -1.91 -30.49 0.16
CA SER A 175 -1.73 -31.24 1.42
C SER A 175 -2.67 -32.45 1.50
N LEU A 176 -3.95 -32.24 1.19
CA LEU A 176 -4.95 -33.32 1.20
C LEU A 176 -4.65 -34.38 0.15
N THR A 177 -4.29 -33.96 -1.07
CA THR A 177 -3.97 -34.89 -2.15
C THR A 177 -2.70 -35.68 -1.84
N ALA A 178 -1.68 -35.03 -1.28
CA ALA A 178 -0.44 -35.66 -0.87
C ALA A 178 -0.66 -36.67 0.26
N VAL A 179 -1.49 -36.37 1.26
CA VAL A 179 -1.87 -37.30 2.34
C VAL A 179 -2.73 -38.47 1.82
N LEU A 180 -3.67 -38.21 0.90
CA LEU A 180 -4.47 -39.27 0.28
C LEU A 180 -3.62 -40.17 -0.59
N LEU A 181 -2.61 -39.60 -1.25
CA LEU A 181 -1.60 -40.38 -1.91
C LEU A 181 -0.87 -41.18 -0.85
N SER A 182 -0.21 -40.61 0.17
CA SER A 182 0.68 -41.36 1.09
C SER A 182 0.09 -42.59 1.82
N ARG A 183 -1.24 -42.74 1.86
CA ARG A 183 -1.91 -43.98 2.26
C ARG A 183 -1.74 -45.13 1.26
#